data_AF-A0A931VFF8-F1
#
_entry.id   AF-A0A931VFF8-F1
#
_cell.length_a   1.000
_cell.length_b   1.000
_cell.length_c   1.000
_cell.angle_alpha   90.00
_cell.angle_beta   90.00
_cell.angle_gamma   90.00
#
_symmetry.space_group_name_H-M   'P 1'
#
loop_
_entity.id
_entity.type
_entity.pdbx_description
1 polymer ?
#
loop_
_entity_poly.entity_id
_entity_poly.type
_entity_poly.pdbx_seq_one_letter_code
_entity_poly.pdbx_strand_id
1 'polypeptide(L)'
;MVDKELEKKIKQIKEFMELWVKFHELYKSATKNRVISPDEEKAFLETKSLIARKYQALMDNLNIEPTAEDKTMDIISQVLSLETVSSISDMQMRKIENDWHDSYISLNKLLGKLENKREDFAKMRTGKIMMKRILFNPVSSLIFVVIVIILIYLMAVRFFNLNEMIGKRQAGGLTQEEQKK
;
A
#
# COMPACT_ATOMS: atom_id res chain seq x y z
N MET A 1 11.10 9.86 -0.70
CA MET A 1 11.93 8.63 -0.76
C MET A 1 11.08 7.38 -0.79
N VAL A 2 10.06 7.24 0.08
CA VAL A 2 9.14 6.08 0.16
C VAL A 2 8.54 5.65 -1.19
N ASP A 3 8.18 6.60 -2.05
CA ASP A 3 7.64 6.34 -3.39
C ASP A 3 8.64 5.56 -4.28
N LYS A 4 9.92 5.96 -4.30
CA LYS A 4 10.95 5.28 -5.12
C LYS A 4 11.24 3.86 -4.65
N GLU A 5 11.29 3.65 -3.34
CA GLU A 5 11.47 2.30 -2.77
C GLU A 5 10.25 1.41 -3.04
N LEU A 6 9.04 1.95 -2.94
CA LEU A 6 7.81 1.23 -3.25
C LEU A 6 7.73 0.84 -4.73
N GLU A 7 8.04 1.77 -5.64
CA GLU A 7 8.11 1.48 -7.08
C GLU A 7 9.18 0.44 -7.40
N LYS A 8 10.35 0.50 -6.75
CA LYS A 8 11.37 -0.53 -6.87
C LYS A 8 10.86 -1.91 -6.44
N LYS A 9 10.16 -2.00 -5.32
CA LYS A 9 9.55 -3.24 -4.81
C LYS A 9 8.48 -3.79 -5.77
N ILE A 10 7.61 -2.93 -6.29
CA ILE A 10 6.58 -3.30 -7.29
C ILE A 10 7.24 -3.81 -8.57
N LYS A 11 8.31 -3.16 -9.02
CA LYS A 11 9.05 -3.59 -10.21
C LYS A 11 9.68 -4.97 -10.00
N GLN A 12 10.34 -5.18 -8.86
CA GLN A 12 11.01 -6.44 -8.54
C GLN A 12 10.04 -7.62 -8.49
N ILE A 13 8.86 -7.47 -7.87
CA ILE A 13 7.87 -8.55 -7.83
C ILE A 13 7.30 -8.86 -9.22
N LYS A 14 7.05 -7.85 -10.06
CA LYS A 14 6.59 -8.05 -11.45
C LYS A 14 7.62 -8.80 -12.29
N GLU A 15 8.88 -8.37 -12.24
CA GLU A 15 9.98 -9.06 -12.93
C GLU A 15 10.14 -10.52 -12.44
N PHE A 16 9.93 -10.76 -11.14
CA PHE A 16 9.96 -12.13 -10.61
C PHE A 16 8.80 -12.98 -11.11
N MET A 17 7.58 -12.43 -11.11
CA MET A 17 6.38 -13.13 -11.58
C MET A 17 6.47 -13.50 -13.06
N GLU A 18 7.01 -12.62 -13.91
CA GLU A 18 7.26 -12.92 -15.32
C GLU A 18 8.20 -14.13 -15.48
N LEU A 19 9.28 -14.18 -14.70
CA LEU A 19 10.19 -15.32 -14.69
C LEU A 19 9.53 -16.59 -14.14
N TRP A 20 8.67 -16.46 -13.13
CA TRP A 20 7.95 -17.57 -12.53
C TRP A 20 6.95 -18.23 -13.49
N VAL A 21 6.27 -17.42 -14.31
CA VAL A 21 5.41 -17.90 -15.40
C VAL A 21 6.26 -18.56 -16.50
N LYS A 22 7.38 -17.94 -16.89
CA LYS A 22 8.27 -18.55 -17.89
C LYS A 22 8.79 -19.93 -17.45
N PHE A 23 9.12 -20.09 -16.17
CA PHE A 23 9.54 -21.39 -15.61
C PHE A 23 8.43 -22.43 -15.66
N HIS A 24 7.19 -22.02 -15.37
CA HIS A 24 6.00 -22.86 -15.55
C HIS A 24 5.88 -23.41 -16.96
N GLU A 25 5.97 -22.51 -17.95
CA GLU A 25 5.88 -22.87 -19.36
C GLU A 25 6.99 -23.84 -19.78
N LEU A 26 8.22 -23.64 -19.28
CA LEU A 26 9.35 -24.51 -19.59
C LEU A 26 9.10 -25.95 -19.14
N TYR A 27 8.76 -26.18 -17.86
CA TYR A 27 8.56 -27.55 -17.39
C TYR A 27 7.28 -28.16 -17.97
N LYS A 28 6.21 -27.38 -18.17
CA LYS A 28 4.98 -27.85 -18.84
C LYS A 28 5.20 -28.21 -20.31
N SER A 29 6.22 -27.63 -20.96
CA SER A 29 6.60 -28.02 -22.32
C SER A 29 7.36 -29.35 -22.37
N ALA A 30 8.03 -29.73 -21.27
CA ALA A 30 8.80 -30.96 -21.15
C ALA A 30 7.93 -32.18 -20.84
N THR A 31 6.75 -32.00 -20.23
CA THR A 31 5.78 -33.09 -19.98
C THR A 31 5.09 -33.63 -21.23
N LYS A 32 5.32 -33.02 -22.41
CA LYS A 32 4.67 -33.40 -23.68
C LYS A 32 5.33 -34.58 -24.41
N ASN A 33 6.13 -35.42 -23.73
CA ASN A 33 6.82 -36.58 -24.31
C ASN A 33 7.60 -36.26 -25.60
N ARG A 34 8.42 -35.20 -25.56
CA ARG A 34 9.32 -34.83 -26.66
C ARG A 34 10.77 -35.00 -26.23
N VAL A 35 11.65 -35.28 -27.20
CA VAL A 35 13.09 -35.31 -26.97
C VAL A 35 13.51 -33.92 -26.49
N ILE A 36 14.06 -33.85 -25.27
CA ILE A 36 14.56 -32.61 -24.68
C ILE A 36 15.92 -32.31 -25.29
N SER A 37 16.08 -31.13 -25.89
CA SER A 37 17.39 -30.70 -26.39
C SER A 37 18.33 -30.33 -25.23
N PRO A 38 19.65 -30.60 -25.34
CA PRO A 38 20.63 -30.08 -24.39
C PRO A 38 20.54 -28.57 -24.14
N ASP A 39 20.13 -27.80 -25.17
CA ASP A 39 19.92 -26.35 -25.04
C ASP A 39 18.69 -26.00 -24.19
N GLU A 40 17.63 -26.80 -24.27
CA GLU A 40 16.41 -26.62 -23.46
C GLU A 40 16.69 -26.94 -21.99
N GLU A 41 17.43 -28.02 -21.73
CA GLU A 41 17.87 -28.40 -20.39
C GLU A 41 18.74 -27.31 -19.77
N LYS A 42 19.73 -26.80 -20.53
CA LYS A 42 20.59 -25.70 -20.08
C LYS A 42 19.76 -24.45 -19.76
N ALA A 43 18.85 -24.05 -20.65
CA ALA A 43 17.99 -22.89 -20.44
C ALA A 43 17.09 -23.05 -19.21
N PHE A 44 16.60 -24.26 -18.94
CA PHE A 44 15.84 -24.58 -17.74
C PHE A 44 16.66 -24.41 -16.46
N LEU A 45 17.87 -24.99 -16.41
CA LEU A 45 18.76 -24.90 -15.24
C LEU A 45 19.23 -23.46 -14.97
N GLU A 46 19.51 -22.69 -16.02
CA GLU A 46 19.84 -21.26 -15.91
C GLU A 46 18.65 -20.47 -15.37
N THR A 47 17.44 -20.73 -15.89
CA THR A 47 16.20 -20.08 -15.42
C THR A 47 15.92 -20.43 -13.96
N LYS A 48 16.06 -21.71 -13.57
CA LYS A 48 15.92 -22.19 -12.20
C LYS A 48 16.86 -21.46 -11.24
N SER A 49 18.14 -21.39 -11.61
CA SER A 49 19.16 -20.70 -10.81
C SER A 49 18.87 -19.21 -10.68
N LEU A 50 18.38 -18.57 -11.75
CA LEU A 50 17.99 -17.18 -11.74
C LEU A 50 16.78 -16.93 -10.82
N ILE A 51 15.78 -17.81 -10.84
CA ILE A 51 14.60 -17.72 -9.99
C ILE A 51 14.99 -17.84 -8.52
N ALA A 52 15.79 -18.84 -8.15
CA ALA A 52 16.22 -19.01 -6.76
C ALA A 52 16.92 -17.74 -6.21
N ARG A 53 17.82 -17.14 -7.00
CA ARG A 53 18.50 -15.89 -6.62
C ARG A 53 17.54 -14.70 -6.54
N LYS A 54 16.66 -14.54 -7.53
CA LYS A 54 15.71 -13.41 -7.57
C LYS A 54 14.64 -13.53 -6.49
N TYR A 55 14.21 -14.74 -6.16
CA TYR A 55 13.27 -15.02 -5.08
C TYR A 55 13.86 -14.63 -3.73
N GLN A 56 15.11 -15.05 -3.42
CA GLN A 56 15.78 -14.64 -2.19
C GLN A 56 15.91 -13.11 -2.11
N ALA A 57 16.42 -12.49 -3.17
CA ALA A 57 16.53 -11.03 -3.24
C ALA A 57 15.17 -10.32 -3.11
N LEU A 58 14.09 -10.90 -3.62
CA LEU A 58 12.74 -10.36 -3.48
C LEU A 58 12.31 -10.38 -2.01
N MET A 59 12.46 -11.51 -1.33
CA MET A 59 12.08 -11.66 0.08
C MET A 59 12.87 -10.72 0.99
N ASP A 60 14.18 -10.62 0.77
CA ASP A 60 15.05 -9.68 1.50
C ASP A 60 14.60 -8.23 1.29
N ASN A 61 14.33 -7.82 0.04
CA ASN A 61 13.93 -6.44 -0.28
C ASN A 61 12.50 -6.11 0.21
N LEU A 62 11.61 -7.09 0.24
CA LEU A 62 10.25 -6.90 0.76
C LEU A 62 10.19 -6.98 2.28
N ASN A 63 11.25 -7.48 2.92
CA ASN A 63 11.32 -7.75 4.36
C ASN A 63 10.19 -8.68 4.80
N ILE A 64 9.93 -9.69 3.95
CA ILE A 64 8.92 -10.73 4.15
C ILE A 64 9.66 -12.01 4.43
N GLU A 65 9.43 -12.57 5.61
CA GLU A 65 9.91 -13.92 5.89
C GLU A 65 9.09 -14.91 5.06
N PRO A 66 9.74 -15.90 4.42
CA PRO A 66 9.03 -17.00 3.77
C PRO A 66 8.09 -17.65 4.79
N THR A 67 6.80 -17.55 4.56
CA THR A 67 5.81 -18.23 5.40
C THR A 67 5.89 -19.73 5.17
N ALA A 68 5.40 -20.56 6.10
CA ALA A 68 5.25 -22.00 5.85
C ALA A 68 4.35 -22.33 4.64
N GLU A 69 3.55 -21.36 4.19
CA GLU A 69 2.71 -21.41 2.98
C GLU A 69 3.50 -21.12 1.69
N ASP A 70 4.76 -20.68 1.79
CA ASP A 70 5.58 -20.34 0.65
C ASP A 70 6.24 -21.58 0.05
N LYS A 71 5.57 -22.13 -0.95
CA LYS A 71 5.99 -23.34 -1.66
C LYS A 71 6.95 -23.07 -2.82
N THR A 72 7.35 -21.82 -3.06
CA THR A 72 8.19 -21.47 -4.22
C THR A 72 9.51 -22.24 -4.24
N MET A 73 10.21 -22.27 -3.10
CA MET A 73 11.48 -23.00 -2.99
C MET A 73 11.30 -24.53 -3.01
N ASP A 74 10.17 -25.02 -2.52
CA ASP A 74 9.83 -26.45 -2.57
C ASP A 74 9.65 -26.93 -4.01
N ILE A 75 9.00 -26.13 -4.86
CA ILE A 75 8.81 -26.44 -6.29
C ILE A 75 10.16 -26.43 -7.01
N ILE A 76 10.97 -25.41 -6.78
CA ILE A 76 12.32 -25.29 -7.37
C ILE A 76 13.18 -26.50 -6.98
N SER A 77 13.04 -27.00 -5.74
CA SER A 77 13.79 -28.15 -5.25
C SER A 77 13.29 -29.48 -5.82
N GLN A 78 11.97 -29.63 -6.03
CA GLN A 78 11.35 -30.83 -6.60
C GLN A 78 11.66 -31.02 -8.10
N VAL A 79 11.83 -29.93 -8.85
CA VAL A 79 12.09 -29.99 -10.29
C VAL A 79 13.58 -29.86 -10.59
N LEU A 80 14.30 -30.99 -10.62
CA LEU A 80 15.77 -31.03 -10.74
C LEU A 80 16.29 -30.75 -12.16
N SER A 81 15.67 -31.36 -13.17
CA SER A 81 15.99 -31.24 -14.61
C SER A 81 14.71 -31.39 -15.44
N LEU A 82 14.70 -30.99 -16.72
CA LEU A 82 13.56 -31.28 -17.60
C LEU A 82 13.42 -32.78 -17.85
N GLU A 83 14.52 -33.54 -17.83
CA GLU A 83 14.49 -35.00 -17.91
C GLU A 83 13.81 -35.65 -16.69
N THR A 84 13.99 -35.06 -15.51
CA THR A 84 13.25 -35.48 -14.32
C THR A 84 11.76 -35.14 -14.48
N VAL A 85 11.44 -33.99 -15.08
CA VAL A 85 10.04 -33.58 -15.36
C VAL A 85 9.31 -34.57 -16.25
N SER A 86 9.97 -35.12 -17.27
CA SER A 86 9.35 -36.09 -18.17
C SER A 86 9.14 -37.48 -17.53
N SER A 87 9.84 -37.77 -16.42
CA SER A 87 9.75 -39.04 -15.68
C SER A 87 8.95 -38.96 -14.37
N ILE A 88 8.52 -37.76 -13.97
CA ILE A 88 7.67 -37.53 -12.79
C ILE A 88 6.27 -38.14 -13.01
N SER A 89 5.71 -38.75 -11.96
CA SER A 89 4.34 -39.30 -12.02
C SER A 89 3.28 -38.21 -12.18
N ASP A 90 2.17 -38.52 -12.85
CA ASP A 90 1.03 -37.59 -13.00
C ASP A 90 0.53 -37.01 -11.66
N MET A 91 0.60 -37.81 -10.58
CA MET A 91 0.21 -37.39 -9.24
C MET A 91 1.15 -36.30 -8.70
N GLN A 92 2.46 -36.51 -8.81
CA GLN A 92 3.47 -35.52 -8.40
C GLN A 92 3.41 -34.27 -9.28
N MET A 93 3.16 -34.43 -10.59
CA MET A 93 2.96 -33.31 -11.50
C MET A 93 1.76 -32.44 -11.07
N ARG A 94 0.62 -33.06 -10.75
CA ARG A 94 -0.55 -32.35 -10.21
C ARG A 94 -0.25 -31.61 -8.91
N LYS A 95 0.57 -32.19 -8.03
CA LYS A 95 1.01 -31.52 -6.80
C LYS A 95 1.85 -30.28 -7.12
N ILE A 96 2.84 -30.40 -8.01
CA ILE A 96 3.69 -29.28 -8.45
C ILE A 96 2.84 -28.16 -9.06
N GLU A 97 1.85 -28.51 -9.89
CA GLU A 97 0.91 -27.54 -10.47
C GLU A 97 0.09 -26.81 -9.42
N ASN A 98 -0.46 -27.53 -8.44
CA ASN A 98 -1.21 -26.92 -7.35
C ASN A 98 -0.31 -25.99 -6.51
N ASP A 99 0.88 -26.46 -6.16
CA ASP A 99 1.84 -25.68 -5.38
C ASP A 99 2.27 -24.41 -6.14
N TRP A 100 2.49 -24.52 -7.47
CA TRP A 100 2.79 -23.38 -8.33
C TRP A 100 1.65 -22.37 -8.36
N HIS A 101 0.41 -22.84 -8.46
CA HIS A 101 -0.78 -21.99 -8.45
C HIS A 101 -0.96 -21.26 -7.12
N ASP A 102 -0.79 -21.96 -5.99
CA ASP A 102 -0.85 -21.39 -4.64
C ASP A 102 0.22 -20.28 -4.46
N SER A 103 1.44 -20.55 -4.91
CA SER A 103 2.53 -19.58 -4.92
C SER A 103 2.20 -18.37 -5.79
N TYR A 104 1.67 -18.58 -7.00
CA TYR A 104 1.29 -17.52 -7.91
C TYR A 104 0.18 -16.61 -7.33
N ILE A 105 -0.83 -17.19 -6.67
CA ILE A 105 -1.86 -16.42 -5.96
C ILE A 105 -1.24 -15.57 -4.85
N SER A 106 -0.31 -16.13 -4.09
CA SER A 106 0.34 -15.44 -2.97
C SER A 106 1.17 -14.24 -3.46
N LEU A 107 1.93 -14.41 -4.55
CA LEU A 107 2.65 -13.32 -5.21
C LEU A 107 1.72 -12.22 -5.72
N ASN A 108 0.57 -12.58 -6.31
CA ASN A 108 -0.44 -11.61 -6.76
C ASN A 108 -1.05 -10.82 -5.59
N LYS A 109 -1.38 -11.50 -4.48
CA LYS A 109 -1.86 -10.84 -3.25
C LYS A 109 -0.83 -9.84 -2.73
N LEU A 110 0.44 -10.22 -2.76
CA LEU A 110 1.54 -9.37 -2.34
C LEU A 110 1.71 -8.14 -3.25
N LEU A 111 1.67 -8.33 -4.57
CA LEU A 111 1.68 -7.23 -5.53
C LEU A 111 0.50 -6.28 -5.31
N GLY A 112 -0.71 -6.80 -5.13
CA GLY A 112 -1.89 -5.99 -4.85
C GLY A 112 -1.76 -5.16 -3.56
N LYS A 113 -1.17 -5.72 -2.50
CA LYS A 113 -0.86 -4.96 -1.26
C LYS A 113 0.10 -3.79 -1.53
N LEU A 114 1.10 -3.97 -2.40
CA LEU A 114 2.05 -2.91 -2.75
C LEU A 114 1.39 -1.83 -3.64
N GLU A 115 0.57 -2.24 -4.60
CA GLU A 115 -0.16 -1.31 -5.48
C GLU A 115 -1.19 -0.47 -4.71
N ASN A 116 -1.91 -1.06 -3.75
CA ASN A 116 -2.80 -0.32 -2.86
C ASN A 116 -2.02 0.73 -2.03
N LYS A 117 -0.87 0.35 -1.46
CA LYS A 117 0.01 1.30 -0.75
C LYS A 117 0.43 2.46 -1.66
N ARG A 118 0.71 2.19 -2.94
CA ARG A 118 1.07 3.23 -3.92
C ARG A 118 -0.08 4.21 -4.13
N GLU A 119 -1.30 3.71 -4.28
CA GLU A 119 -2.49 4.55 -4.40
C GLU A 119 -2.74 5.42 -3.17
N ASP A 120 -2.56 4.86 -1.97
CA ASP A 120 -2.72 5.62 -0.72
C ASP A 120 -1.71 6.76 -0.61
N PHE A 121 -0.45 6.53 -1.02
CA PHE A 121 0.55 7.60 -1.10
C PHE A 121 0.21 8.67 -2.14
N ALA A 122 -0.32 8.26 -3.31
CA ALA A 122 -0.76 9.20 -4.34
C ALA A 122 -1.93 10.09 -3.86
N LYS A 123 -2.89 9.50 -3.14
CA LYS A 123 -4.01 10.23 -2.51
C LYS A 123 -3.52 11.23 -1.45
N MET A 124 -2.61 10.80 -0.56
CA MET A 124 -2.03 11.70 0.46
C MET A 124 -1.26 12.88 -0.15
N ARG A 125 -0.47 12.64 -1.21
CA ARG A 125 0.24 13.71 -1.94
C ARG A 125 -0.75 14.72 -2.53
N THR A 126 -1.83 14.24 -3.13
CA THR A 126 -2.87 15.08 -3.75
C THR A 126 -3.65 15.88 -2.69
N GLY A 127 -4.05 15.25 -1.59
CA GLY A 127 -4.74 15.92 -0.48
C GLY A 127 -3.88 17.01 0.17
N LYS A 128 -2.59 16.76 0.38
CA LYS A 128 -1.65 17.77 0.92
C LYS A 128 -1.46 18.96 -0.03
N ILE A 129 -1.41 18.73 -1.33
CA ILE A 129 -1.32 19.79 -2.34
C ILE A 129 -2.62 20.62 -2.37
N MET A 130 -3.78 19.96 -2.32
CA MET A 130 -5.08 20.63 -2.29
C MET A 130 -5.26 21.47 -1.02
N MET A 131 -4.90 20.93 0.15
CA MET A 131 -4.92 21.65 1.42
C MET A 131 -4.00 22.87 1.39
N LYS A 132 -2.76 22.73 0.86
CA LYS A 132 -1.82 23.86 0.74
C LYS A 132 -2.36 24.94 -0.20
N ARG A 133 -3.01 24.57 -1.30
CA ARG A 133 -3.62 25.52 -2.24
C ARG A 133 -4.79 26.28 -1.59
N ILE A 134 -5.58 25.63 -0.74
CA ILE A 134 -6.71 26.27 -0.04
C ILE A 134 -6.20 27.16 1.11
N LEU A 135 -5.21 26.71 1.89
CA LEU A 135 -4.68 27.47 3.05
C LEU A 135 -3.80 28.67 2.67
N PHE A 136 -3.05 28.60 1.56
CA PHE A 136 -2.15 29.67 1.12
C PHE A 136 -2.74 30.54 0.00
N ASN A 137 -4.05 30.48 -0.25
CA ASN A 137 -4.68 31.37 -1.21
C ASN A 137 -4.88 32.75 -0.56
N PRO A 138 -4.47 33.88 -1.18
CA PRO A 138 -4.64 35.21 -0.56
C PRO A 138 -6.11 35.50 -0.23
N VAL A 139 -7.05 34.97 -1.02
CA VAL A 139 -8.49 35.08 -0.76
C VAL A 139 -8.92 34.34 0.52
N SER A 140 -8.40 33.15 0.81
CA SER A 140 -8.78 32.42 2.03
C SER A 140 -8.22 33.09 3.28
N SER A 141 -7.02 33.68 3.19
CA SER A 141 -6.46 34.50 4.27
C SER A 141 -7.32 35.74 4.54
N LEU A 142 -7.85 36.39 3.51
CA LEU A 142 -8.78 37.52 3.65
C LEU A 142 -10.10 37.09 4.29
N ILE A 143 -10.68 35.97 3.84
CA ILE A 143 -11.91 35.43 4.43
C ILE A 143 -11.71 35.11 5.91
N PHE A 144 -10.58 34.49 6.27
CA PHE A 144 -10.25 34.18 7.66
C PHE A 144 -10.13 35.46 8.51
N VAL A 145 -9.44 36.48 8.02
CA VAL A 145 -9.32 37.78 8.71
C VAL A 145 -10.68 38.43 8.91
N VAL A 146 -11.55 38.41 7.89
CA VAL A 146 -12.92 38.95 7.99
C VAL A 146 -13.73 38.21 9.04
N ILE A 147 -13.66 36.87 9.09
CA ILE A 147 -14.35 36.07 10.10
C ILE A 147 -13.85 36.41 11.51
N VAL A 148 -12.53 36.57 11.70
CA VAL A 148 -11.95 36.96 13.00
C VAL A 148 -12.43 38.34 13.42
N ILE A 149 -12.48 39.32 12.51
CA ILE A 149 -12.99 40.67 12.79
C ILE A 149 -14.46 40.60 13.21
N ILE A 150 -15.28 39.82 12.51
CA ILE A 150 -16.71 39.63 12.86
C ILE A 150 -16.85 39.02 14.25
N LEU A 151 -16.04 38.00 14.59
CA LEU A 151 -16.08 37.37 15.91
C LEU A 151 -15.68 38.34 17.03
N ILE A 152 -14.65 39.16 16.81
CA ILE A 152 -14.24 40.20 17.76
C ILE A 152 -15.38 41.21 17.96
N TYR A 153 -16.02 41.65 16.86
CA TYR A 153 -17.15 42.56 16.93
C TYR A 153 -18.32 41.96 17.73
N LEU A 154 -18.67 40.69 17.47
CA LEU A 154 -19.74 39.99 18.19
C LEU A 154 -19.42 39.86 19.69
N MET A 155 -18.16 39.56 20.05
CA MET A 155 -17.73 39.55 21.45
C MET A 155 -17.84 40.93 22.10
N ALA A 156 -17.43 41.99 21.41
CA ALA A 156 -17.49 43.35 21.94
C ALA A 156 -18.95 43.80 22.17
N VAL A 157 -19.85 43.53 21.22
CA VAL A 157 -21.29 43.83 21.37
C VAL A 157 -21.89 43.06 22.54
N ARG A 158 -21.55 41.77 22.67
CA ARG A 158 -22.03 40.95 23.79
C ARG A 158 -21.51 41.48 25.13
N PHE A 159 -20.25 41.89 25.19
CA PHE A 159 -19.64 42.48 26.38
C PHE A 159 -20.31 43.80 26.78
N PHE A 160 -20.56 44.68 25.81
CA PHE A 160 -21.25 45.95 26.04
C PHE A 160 -22.67 45.75 26.57
N ASN A 161 -23.46 44.88 25.94
CA ASN A 161 -24.81 44.54 26.39
C ASN A 161 -24.83 43.92 27.80
N LEU A 162 -23.81 43.13 28.16
CA LEU A 162 -23.68 42.54 29.49
C LEU A 162 -23.40 43.64 30.55
N ASN A 163 -22.56 44.62 30.22
CA ASN A 163 -22.24 45.73 31.11
C ASN A 163 -23.46 46.64 31.37
N GLU A 164 -24.28 46.89 30.34
CA GLU A 164 -25.52 47.67 30.49
C GLU A 164 -26.55 46.96 31.41
N MET A 165 -26.65 45.63 31.33
CA MET A 165 -27.51 44.85 32.24
C MET A 165 -27.03 44.90 33.70
N ILE A 166 -25.72 44.92 33.95
CA ILE A 166 -25.16 45.04 35.29
C ILE A 166 -25.41 46.45 35.86
N GLY A 167 -25.27 47.49 35.04
CA GLY A 167 -25.56 48.89 35.43
C GLY A 167 -27.02 49.11 35.82
N LYS A 168 -27.98 48.54 35.06
CA LYS A 168 -29.42 48.64 35.39
C LYS A 168 -29.80 47.89 36.67
N ARG A 169 -29.10 46.80 37.03
CA ARG A 169 -29.33 46.07 38.29
C ARG A 169 -28.87 46.85 39.52
N GLN A 170 -27.79 47.64 39.43
CA GLN A 170 -27.36 48.48 40.54
C GLN A 170 -28.26 49.70 40.74
N ALA A 171 -28.78 50.30 39.65
CA ALA A 171 -29.75 51.40 39.74
C ALA A 171 -31.11 50.98 40.32
N GLY A 172 -31.59 49.77 39.99
CA GLY A 172 -32.85 49.23 40.54
C GLY A 172 -32.79 48.74 41.99
N GLY A 173 -31.59 48.49 42.53
CA GLY A 173 -31.39 48.13 43.94
C GLY A 173 -31.52 49.32 44.90
N LEU A 174 -31.08 50.51 44.48
CA LEU A 174 -31.15 51.74 45.27
C LEU A 174 -32.59 52.24 45.46
N THR A 175 -33.50 51.95 44.53
CA THR A 175 -34.89 52.42 44.59
C THR A 175 -35.76 51.62 45.57
N GLN A 176 -35.36 50.40 45.96
CA GLN A 176 -36.11 49.60 46.94
C GLN A 176 -35.71 49.84 48.40
N GLU A 177 -34.52 50.39 48.68
CA GLU A 177 -34.15 50.79 50.05
C GLU A 177 -34.80 52.12 50.48
N GLU A 178 -35.05 53.05 49.56
CA GLU A 178 -35.72 54.32 49.87
C GLU A 178 -37.23 54.18 50.12
N GLN A 179 -37.88 53.08 49.70
CA GLN A 179 -39.31 52.84 49.98
C GLN A 179 -39.56 52.09 51.30
N LYS A 180 -38.49 51.75 52.05
CA LYS A 180 -38.59 50.99 53.32
C LYS A 180 -38.19 51.78 54.57
N LYS A 181 -38.03 53.09 54.44
CA LYS A 181 -37.86 54.05 55.55
C LYS A 181 -39.06 54.98 55.61
#